data_AF-A0A135WE35-F1
#
_entry.id   AF-A0A135WE35-F1
#
_cell.length_a   1.000
_cell.length_b   1.000
_cell.length_c   1.000
_cell.angle_alpha   90.00
_cell.angle_beta   90.00
_cell.angle_gamma   90.00
#
_symmetry.space_group_name_H-M   'P 1'
#
loop_
_entity.id
_entity.type
_entity.pdbx_description
1 polymer ?
#
loop_
_entity_poly.entity_id
_entity_poly.type
_entity_poly.pdbx_seq_one_letter_code
_entity_poly.pdbx_strand_id
1 'polypeptide(L)'
;MKKNRFTLYLKIWILHITVYYLIFGCILESLEQWYREWPVDWEFAAKIFLSPISGFFGWFDGFPLYVILSVAIFLVMETFEKSNSFYSYIIAVFLSYIPVKYLIYFNRGFPFNIVLRSNQKEQSLEVNLLYAIVPALLISSISVYLLLKKNGPSEKLIKFPDNEKKQT
;
A
#
# COMPACT_ATOMS: atom_id res chain seq x y z
N MET A 1 29.68 9.35 -7.37
CA MET A 1 28.60 8.85 -8.25
C MET A 1 27.27 9.43 -7.77
N LYS A 2 26.54 10.18 -8.62
CA LYS A 2 25.15 10.57 -8.31
C LYS A 2 24.36 9.30 -8.04
N LYS A 3 23.80 9.14 -6.84
CA LYS A 3 22.92 8.01 -6.51
C LYS A 3 21.81 7.99 -7.56
N ASN A 4 21.63 6.87 -8.27
CA ASN A 4 20.63 6.78 -9.31
C ASN A 4 19.23 6.85 -8.68
N ARG A 5 18.63 8.05 -8.64
CA ARG A 5 17.31 8.29 -8.03
C ARG A 5 16.24 7.40 -8.66
N PHE A 6 16.34 7.15 -9.96
CA PHE A 6 15.46 6.23 -10.67
C PHE A 6 15.49 4.82 -10.07
N THR A 7 16.67 4.26 -9.81
CA THR A 7 16.80 2.95 -9.18
C THR A 7 16.20 2.92 -7.77
N LEU A 8 16.33 4.01 -7.00
CA LEU A 8 15.72 4.11 -5.68
C LEU A 8 14.19 4.13 -5.79
N TYR A 9 13.63 4.96 -6.65
CA TYR A 9 12.18 5.07 -6.86
C TYR A 9 11.59 3.75 -7.36
N LEU A 10 12.27 3.07 -8.29
CA LEU A 10 11.86 1.75 -8.75
C LEU A 10 11.81 0.75 -7.59
N LYS A 11 12.82 0.76 -6.70
CA LYS A 11 12.84 -0.11 -5.51
C LYS A 11 11.69 0.20 -4.54
N ILE A 12 11.35 1.48 -4.34
CA ILE A 12 10.20 1.88 -3.51
C ILE A 12 8.93 1.24 -4.04
N TRP A 13 8.68 1.38 -5.35
CA TRP A 13 7.44 0.89 -5.96
C TRP A 13 7.37 -0.63 -6.05
N ILE A 14 8.45 -1.30 -6.43
CA ILE A 14 8.51 -2.78 -6.41
C ILE A 14 8.24 -3.28 -4.99
N LEU A 15 8.86 -2.68 -3.97
CA LEU A 15 8.66 -3.07 -2.58
C LEU A 15 7.21 -2.81 -2.13
N HIS A 16 6.68 -1.63 -2.44
CA HIS A 16 5.29 -1.27 -2.12
C HIS A 16 4.32 -2.28 -2.73
N ILE A 17 4.36 -2.49 -4.05
CA ILE A 17 3.47 -3.41 -4.77
C ILE A 17 3.58 -4.82 -4.18
N THR A 18 4.81 -5.31 -4.01
CA THR A 18 5.04 -6.67 -3.51
C THR A 18 4.47 -6.86 -2.12
N VAL A 19 4.82 -5.97 -1.19
CA VAL A 19 4.41 -6.09 0.22
C VAL A 19 2.93 -5.79 0.39
N TYR A 20 2.43 -4.72 -0.24
CA TYR A 20 1.04 -4.31 -0.16
C TYR A 20 0.12 -5.44 -0.60
N TYR A 21 0.31 -5.95 -1.82
CA TYR A 21 -0.58 -6.97 -2.36
C TYR A 21 -0.41 -8.32 -1.67
N LEU A 22 0.79 -8.68 -1.20
CA LEU A 22 0.99 -9.89 -0.42
C LEU A 22 0.20 -9.87 0.89
N ILE A 23 0.27 -8.77 1.64
CA ILE A 23 -0.50 -8.61 2.88
C ILE A 23 -2.00 -8.55 2.59
N PHE A 24 -2.38 -7.78 1.57
CA PHE A 24 -3.78 -7.64 1.16
C PHE A 24 -4.39 -9.00 0.77
N GLY A 25 -3.69 -9.76 -0.09
CA GLY A 25 -4.10 -11.10 -0.51
C GLY A 25 -4.15 -12.08 0.65
N CYS A 26 -3.17 -12.05 1.55
CA CYS A 26 -3.19 -12.85 2.77
C CYS A 26 -4.46 -12.60 3.61
N ILE A 27 -4.83 -11.34 3.83
CA ILE A 27 -6.04 -10.99 4.60
C ILE A 27 -7.30 -11.45 3.84
N LEU A 28 -7.39 -11.16 2.55
CA LEU A 28 -8.57 -11.45 1.74
C LEU A 28 -8.83 -12.95 1.63
N GLU A 29 -7.82 -13.73 1.25
CA GLU A 29 -7.91 -15.18 1.11
C GLU A 29 -8.17 -15.85 2.45
N SER A 30 -7.57 -15.35 3.55
CA SER A 30 -7.83 -15.89 4.89
C SER A 30 -9.28 -15.64 5.32
N LEU A 31 -9.85 -14.48 5.02
CA LEU A 31 -11.25 -14.16 5.31
C LEU A 31 -12.20 -15.02 4.46
N GLU A 32 -11.93 -15.14 3.17
CA GLU A 32 -12.74 -15.98 2.27
C GLU A 32 -12.70 -17.44 2.69
N GLN A 33 -11.52 -17.95 3.00
CA GLN A 33 -11.33 -19.31 3.46
C GLN A 33 -12.03 -19.57 4.80
N TRP A 34 -11.86 -18.67 5.77
CA TRP A 34 -12.53 -18.78 7.07
C TRP A 34 -14.06 -18.78 6.91
N TYR A 35 -14.59 -17.95 6.00
CA TYR A 35 -16.02 -17.86 5.78
C TYR A 35 -16.62 -19.01 4.95
N ARG A 36 -15.83 -19.57 4.02
CA ARG A 36 -16.20 -20.74 3.20
C ARG A 36 -15.93 -22.08 3.89
N GLU A 37 -15.22 -22.06 5.02
CA GLU A 37 -14.80 -23.24 5.77
C GLU A 37 -13.96 -24.20 4.92
N TRP A 38 -13.13 -23.65 4.04
CA TRP A 38 -12.25 -24.43 3.17
C TRP A 38 -10.97 -24.86 3.90
N PRO A 39 -10.39 -26.03 3.56
CA PRO A 39 -9.11 -26.47 4.11
C PRO A 39 -7.95 -25.62 3.59
N VAL A 40 -6.92 -25.41 4.42
CA VAL A 40 -5.70 -24.70 4.00
C VAL A 40 -4.90 -25.63 3.12
N ASP A 41 -4.85 -25.33 1.83
CA ASP A 41 -4.23 -26.17 0.82
C ASP A 41 -3.23 -25.39 -0.05
N TRP A 42 -2.68 -26.06 -1.06
CA TRP A 42 -1.75 -25.46 -1.99
C TRP A 42 -2.39 -24.38 -2.87
N GLU A 43 -3.71 -24.43 -3.09
CA GLU A 43 -4.43 -23.42 -3.84
C GLU A 43 -4.47 -22.10 -3.06
N PHE A 44 -4.78 -22.16 -1.75
CA PHE A 44 -4.70 -21.00 -0.86
C PHE A 44 -3.30 -20.36 -0.87
N ALA A 45 -2.26 -21.17 -0.69
CA ALA A 45 -0.88 -20.68 -0.72
C ALA A 45 -0.55 -20.02 -2.07
N ALA A 46 -0.94 -20.64 -3.18
CA ALA A 46 -0.72 -20.11 -4.52
C ALA A 46 -1.41 -18.76 -4.72
N LYS A 47 -2.67 -18.60 -4.27
CA LYS A 47 -3.40 -17.32 -4.37
C LYS A 47 -2.71 -16.21 -3.59
N ILE A 48 -2.21 -16.49 -2.39
CA ILE A 48 -1.44 -15.52 -1.61
C ILE A 48 -0.14 -15.15 -2.31
N PHE A 49 0.67 -16.11 -2.75
CA PHE A 49 1.96 -15.81 -3.38
C PHE A 49 1.84 -15.15 -4.75
N LEU A 50 0.77 -15.43 -5.49
CA LEU A 50 0.48 -14.78 -6.78
C LEU A 50 -0.23 -13.42 -6.61
N SER A 51 -0.63 -13.06 -5.40
CA SER A 51 -1.35 -11.82 -5.16
C SER A 51 -0.61 -10.55 -5.60
N PRO A 52 0.74 -10.43 -5.49
CA PRO A 52 1.44 -9.27 -6.05
C PRO A 52 1.31 -9.14 -7.56
N ILE A 53 1.32 -10.27 -8.28
CA ILE A 53 1.17 -10.30 -9.73
C ILE A 53 -0.28 -9.94 -10.08
N SER A 54 -1.24 -10.59 -9.45
CA SER A 54 -2.67 -10.34 -9.66
C SER A 54 -3.07 -8.90 -9.35
N GLY A 55 -2.58 -8.35 -8.25
CA GLY A 55 -2.79 -6.98 -7.82
C GLY A 55 -2.19 -5.96 -8.77
N PHE A 56 -0.98 -6.21 -9.28
CA PHE A 56 -0.36 -5.34 -10.28
C PHE A 56 -1.19 -5.21 -11.56
N PHE A 57 -1.86 -6.28 -12.00
CA PHE A 57 -2.80 -6.23 -13.14
C PHE A 57 -4.18 -5.63 -12.80
N GLY A 58 -4.40 -5.26 -11.53
CA GLY A 58 -5.62 -4.60 -11.09
C GLY A 58 -6.81 -5.53 -10.83
N TRP A 59 -6.59 -6.84 -10.73
CA TRP A 59 -7.68 -7.80 -10.51
C TRP A 59 -8.30 -7.72 -9.11
N PHE A 60 -7.56 -7.30 -8.09
CA PHE A 60 -8.11 -7.14 -6.73
C PHE A 60 -8.92 -5.86 -6.53
N ASP A 61 -8.48 -4.75 -7.13
CA ASP A 61 -9.07 -3.44 -6.89
C ASP A 61 -9.99 -2.97 -8.04
N GLY A 62 -10.18 -3.81 -9.06
CA GLY A 62 -10.97 -3.52 -10.26
C GLY A 62 -10.38 -2.45 -11.17
N PHE A 63 -9.16 -1.96 -10.85
CA PHE A 63 -8.52 -0.87 -11.59
C PHE A 63 -6.99 -0.85 -11.37
N PRO A 64 -6.16 -1.19 -12.37
CA PRO A 64 -4.69 -1.16 -12.25
C PRO A 64 -4.11 0.27 -12.09
N LEU A 65 -4.95 1.28 -12.32
CA LEU A 65 -4.57 2.69 -12.30
C LEU A 65 -4.25 3.24 -10.90
N TYR A 66 -4.57 2.53 -9.81
CA TYR A 66 -4.22 3.00 -8.46
C TYR A 66 -2.70 3.13 -8.28
N VAL A 67 -1.95 2.07 -8.61
CA VAL A 67 -0.48 2.07 -8.55
C VAL A 67 0.08 3.13 -9.49
N ILE A 68 -0.42 3.22 -10.72
CA ILE A 68 0.03 4.20 -11.72
C ILE A 68 -0.20 5.63 -11.20
N LEU A 69 -1.36 5.89 -10.60
CA LEU A 69 -1.70 7.20 -10.04
C LEU A 69 -0.84 7.54 -8.83
N SER A 70 -0.60 6.59 -7.91
CA SER A 70 0.34 6.80 -6.80
C SER A 70 1.74 7.13 -7.34
N VAL A 71 2.22 6.40 -8.33
CA VAL A 71 3.53 6.66 -8.97
C VAL A 71 3.55 8.06 -9.59
N ALA A 72 2.50 8.45 -10.32
CA ALA A 72 2.42 9.77 -10.96
C ALA A 72 2.43 10.90 -9.92
N ILE A 73 1.61 10.82 -8.87
CA ILE A 73 1.57 11.83 -7.80
C ILE A 73 2.94 11.93 -7.11
N PHE A 74 3.56 10.79 -6.82
CA PHE A 74 4.89 10.75 -6.21
C PHE A 74 5.94 11.42 -7.10
N LEU A 75 5.96 11.12 -8.39
CA LEU A 75 6.92 11.72 -9.32
C LEU A 75 6.73 13.23 -9.43
N VAL A 76 5.48 13.71 -9.45
CA VAL A 76 5.17 15.15 -9.39
C VAL A 76 5.71 15.77 -8.11
N MET A 77 5.50 15.13 -6.95
CA MET A 77 6.02 15.61 -5.67
C MET A 77 7.55 15.63 -5.61
N GLU A 78 8.22 14.64 -6.21
CA GLU A 78 9.68 14.57 -6.27
C GLU A 78 10.31 15.59 -7.25
N THR A 79 9.51 16.29 -8.06
CA THR A 79 10.04 17.44 -8.84
C THR A 79 10.41 18.61 -7.95
N PHE A 80 9.81 18.72 -6.75
CA PHE A 80 10.13 19.78 -5.80
C PHE A 80 11.38 19.42 -4.99
N GLU A 81 12.44 20.22 -5.14
CA GLU A 81 13.79 19.93 -4.62
C GLU A 81 13.86 19.75 -3.09
N LYS A 82 12.89 20.28 -2.35
CA LYS A 82 12.79 20.18 -0.88
C LYS A 82 11.89 19.05 -0.39
N SER A 83 11.30 18.25 -1.29
CA SER A 83 10.41 17.18 -0.87
C SER A 83 11.18 16.02 -0.23
N ASN A 84 10.65 15.50 0.86
CA ASN A 84 11.13 14.27 1.47
C ASN A 84 10.46 13.09 0.77
N SER A 85 11.23 12.17 0.19
CA SER A 85 10.69 11.04 -0.58
C SER A 85 9.72 10.16 0.22
N PHE A 86 9.89 10.03 1.54
CA PHE A 86 8.92 9.29 2.35
C PHE A 86 7.58 10.02 2.45
N TYR A 87 7.59 11.34 2.69
CA TYR A 87 6.35 12.13 2.72
C TYR A 87 5.68 12.19 1.35
N SER A 88 6.46 12.35 0.27
CA SER A 88 5.95 12.24 -1.11
C SER A 88 5.24 10.90 -1.33
N TYR A 89 5.85 9.81 -0.86
CA TYR A 89 5.29 8.47 -0.97
C TYR A 89 3.98 8.32 -0.17
N ILE A 90 3.95 8.76 1.09
CA ILE A 90 2.75 8.67 1.94
C ILE A 90 1.59 9.47 1.33
N ILE A 91 1.84 10.69 0.88
CA ILE A 91 0.81 11.55 0.26
C ILE A 91 0.30 10.90 -1.03
N ALA A 92 1.20 10.41 -1.88
CA ALA A 92 0.83 9.76 -3.13
C ALA A 92 -0.05 8.52 -2.91
N VAL A 93 0.33 7.64 -1.97
CA VAL A 93 -0.44 6.44 -1.64
C VAL A 93 -1.77 6.80 -0.97
N PHE A 94 -1.79 7.76 -0.04
CA PHE A 94 -3.02 8.19 0.61
C PHE A 94 -4.03 8.76 -0.40
N LEU A 95 -3.61 9.69 -1.27
CA LEU A 95 -4.48 10.33 -2.26
C LEU A 95 -5.02 9.36 -3.31
N SER A 96 -4.24 8.35 -3.69
CA SER A 96 -4.64 7.35 -4.67
C SER A 96 -5.54 6.25 -4.08
N TYR A 97 -5.25 5.75 -2.89
CA TYR A 97 -5.99 4.61 -2.32
C TYR A 97 -7.23 4.99 -1.53
N ILE A 98 -7.30 6.21 -0.96
CA ILE A 98 -8.45 6.62 -0.14
C ILE A 98 -9.39 7.51 -0.95
N PRO A 99 -9.09 8.80 -1.27
CA PRO A 99 -10.03 9.66 -1.98
C PRO A 99 -10.46 9.11 -3.35
N VAL A 100 -9.51 8.66 -4.18
CA VAL A 100 -9.84 8.21 -5.54
C VAL A 100 -10.65 6.92 -5.51
N LYS A 101 -10.34 6.01 -4.58
CA LYS A 101 -11.15 4.81 -4.36
C LYS A 101 -12.55 5.20 -3.89
N TYR A 102 -12.69 6.04 -2.86
CA TYR A 102 -14.00 6.53 -2.44
C TYR A 102 -14.80 7.20 -3.56
N LEU A 103 -14.17 8.04 -4.40
CA LEU A 103 -14.82 8.72 -5.52
C LEU A 103 -15.28 7.76 -6.64
N ILE A 104 -14.44 6.79 -7.01
CA ILE A 104 -14.80 5.78 -8.03
C ILE A 104 -15.97 4.92 -7.54
N TYR A 105 -15.95 4.51 -6.26
CA TYR A 105 -17.01 3.69 -5.68
C TYR A 105 -18.31 4.47 -5.52
N PHE A 106 -18.26 5.73 -5.05
CA PHE A 106 -19.44 6.59 -4.95
C PHE A 106 -20.11 6.81 -6.31
N ASN A 107 -19.31 6.97 -7.37
CA ASN A 107 -19.85 7.29 -8.70
C ASN A 107 -20.34 6.06 -9.49
N ARG A 108 -19.84 4.85 -9.19
CA ARG A 108 -20.21 3.63 -9.92
C ARG A 108 -21.21 2.73 -9.20
N GLY A 109 -21.58 3.05 -7.96
CA GLY A 109 -22.50 2.23 -7.16
C GLY A 109 -21.96 0.83 -6.83
N PHE A 110 -20.66 0.59 -7.01
CA PHE A 110 -20.05 -0.68 -6.62
C PHE A 110 -19.96 -0.74 -5.09
N PRO A 111 -20.26 -1.88 -4.46
CA PRO A 111 -20.10 -2.03 -3.03
C PRO A 111 -18.61 -1.95 -2.69
N PHE A 112 -18.25 -1.06 -1.76
CA PHE A 112 -16.91 -1.02 -1.14
C PHE A 112 -16.69 -2.18 -0.16
N ASN A 113 -17.62 -3.13 -0.16
CA ASN A 113 -17.61 -4.33 0.62
C ASN A 113 -17.25 -5.51 -0.30
N ILE A 114 -16.44 -6.41 0.23
CA ILE A 114 -16.24 -7.74 -0.32
C ILE A 114 -17.46 -8.56 0.10
N VAL A 115 -18.13 -9.16 -0.87
CA VAL A 115 -19.22 -10.11 -0.60
C VAL A 115 -18.61 -11.49 -0.45
N LEU A 116 -18.49 -11.95 0.79
CA LEU A 116 -18.08 -13.31 1.11
C LEU A 116 -19.30 -14.23 1.05
N ARG A 117 -19.21 -15.27 0.22
CA ARG A 117 -20.25 -16.29 0.08
C ARG A 117 -19.80 -17.55 0.79
N SER A 118 -20.68 -18.13 1.60
CA SER A 118 -20.47 -19.42 2.24
C SER A 118 -21.16 -20.51 1.43
N ASN A 119 -20.60 -21.71 1.42
CA ASN A 119 -21.26 -22.88 0.86
C ASN A 119 -22.32 -23.48 1.81
N GLN A 120 -22.34 -23.04 3.08
CA GLN A 120 -23.20 -23.60 4.12
C GLN A 120 -24.19 -22.61 4.74
N LYS A 121 -23.95 -21.30 4.59
CA LYS A 121 -24.82 -20.24 5.14
C LYS A 121 -25.65 -19.62 4.02
N GLU A 122 -26.96 -19.47 4.25
CA GLU A 122 -27.87 -18.81 3.30
C GLU A 122 -27.58 -17.31 3.11
N GLN A 123 -26.96 -16.69 4.11
CA GLN A 123 -26.62 -15.26 4.10
C GLN A 123 -25.17 -15.06 3.71
N SER A 124 -24.91 -14.10 2.82
CA SER A 124 -23.56 -13.61 2.51
C SER A 124 -23.08 -12.61 3.57
N LEU A 125 -21.79 -12.64 3.89
CA LEU A 125 -21.16 -11.65 4.75
C LEU A 125 -20.55 -10.55 3.89
N GLU A 126 -20.93 -9.30 4.15
CA GLU A 126 -20.28 -8.15 3.55
C GLU A 126 -19.21 -7.59 4.47
N VAL A 127 -17.96 -7.58 4.01
CA VAL A 127 -16.83 -7.05 4.77
C VAL A 127 -16.28 -5.82 4.07
N ASN A 128 -16.15 -4.72 4.79
CA ASN A 128 -15.59 -3.49 4.24
C ASN A 128 -14.12 -3.70 3.80
N LEU A 129 -13.80 -3.33 2.56
CA LEU A 129 -12.48 -3.50 1.97
C LEU A 129 -11.36 -2.77 2.75
N LEU A 130 -11.70 -1.75 3.55
CA LEU A 130 -10.75 -1.06 4.43
C LEU A 130 -10.05 -1.99 5.42
N TYR A 131 -10.71 -3.06 5.85
CA TYR A 131 -10.11 -4.05 6.75
C TYR A 131 -8.87 -4.71 6.15
N ALA A 132 -8.79 -4.82 4.82
CA ALA A 132 -7.61 -5.32 4.12
C ALA A 132 -6.67 -4.18 3.67
N ILE A 133 -7.22 -3.06 3.17
CA ILE A 133 -6.42 -1.94 2.65
C ILE A 133 -5.55 -1.32 3.74
N VAL A 134 -6.13 -0.98 4.89
CA VAL A 134 -5.43 -0.19 5.92
C VAL A 134 -4.22 -0.93 6.50
N PRO A 135 -4.33 -2.22 6.91
CA PRO A 135 -3.17 -2.98 7.37
C PRO A 135 -2.11 -3.17 6.29
N ALA A 136 -2.51 -3.42 5.04
CA ALA A 136 -1.59 -3.57 3.91
C ALA A 136 -0.83 -2.26 3.61
N LEU A 137 -1.52 -1.11 3.64
CA LEU A 137 -0.90 0.20 3.50
C LEU A 137 0.07 0.51 4.64
N LEU A 138 -0.28 0.13 5.87
CA LEU A 138 0.58 0.33 7.04
C LEU A 138 1.90 -0.47 6.88
N ILE A 139 1.82 -1.76 6.61
CA ILE A 139 2.98 -2.65 6.51
C ILE A 139 3.87 -2.28 5.31
N SER A 140 3.27 -1.99 4.15
CA SER A 140 4.02 -1.51 2.98
C SER A 140 4.71 -0.18 3.23
N SER A 141 4.05 0.75 3.93
CA SER A 141 4.63 2.05 4.29
C SER A 141 5.80 1.93 5.27
N ILE A 142 5.69 1.07 6.28
CA ILE A 142 6.81 0.75 7.19
C ILE A 142 7.99 0.17 6.39
N SER A 143 7.71 -0.74 5.45
CA SER A 143 8.74 -1.36 4.61
C SER A 143 9.48 -0.33 3.75
N VAL A 144 8.74 0.60 3.13
CA VAL A 144 9.32 1.71 2.35
C VAL A 144 10.12 2.66 3.23
N TYR A 145 9.62 2.99 4.43
CA TYR A 145 10.35 3.80 5.39
C TYR A 145 11.71 3.18 5.75
N LEU A 146 11.73 1.88 6.05
CA LEU A 146 12.97 1.15 6.36
C LEU A 146 13.94 1.13 5.17
N LEU A 147 13.43 0.93 3.95
CA LEU A 147 14.23 1.01 2.72
C LEU A 147 14.85 2.39 2.54
N LEU A 148 14.08 3.46 2.75
CA LEU A 148 14.52 4.84 2.63
C LEU A 148 15.52 5.20 3.73
N LYS A 149 15.30 4.77 4.97
CA LYS A 149 16.25 4.98 6.08
C LYS A 149 17.61 4.34 5.80
N LYS A 150 17.62 3.12 5.23
CA LYS A 150 18.86 2.41 4.85
C LYS A 150 19.58 3.07 3.67
N ASN A 151 18.83 3.66 2.74
CA ASN A 151 19.36 4.22 1.49
C ASN A 151 19.42 5.75 1.46
N GLY A 152 18.97 6.44 2.50
CA GLY A 152 19.12 7.89 2.64
C GLY A 152 20.58 8.25 2.87
N PRO A 153 20.99 9.51 2.64
CA PRO A 153 22.15 10.01 3.38
C PRO A 153 21.81 9.80 4.85
N SER A 154 22.66 9.08 5.59
CA SER A 154 22.62 9.00 7.05
C SER A 154 22.26 10.39 7.54
N GLU A 155 21.02 10.56 8.01
CA GLU A 155 20.56 11.85 8.47
C GLU A 155 21.65 12.34 9.41
N LYS A 156 22.24 13.48 9.07
CA LYS A 156 22.74 14.37 10.12
C LYS A 156 21.55 14.48 11.04
N LEU A 157 21.59 13.69 12.12
CA LEU A 157 20.71 13.76 13.26
C LEU A 157 20.36 15.22 13.39
N ILE A 158 19.07 15.51 13.34
CA ILE A 158 18.49 16.80 13.67
C ILE A 158 19.24 17.26 14.93
N LYS A 159 20.24 18.10 14.76
CA LYS A 159 20.82 18.83 15.87
C LYS A 159 19.73 19.83 16.17
N PHE A 160 18.92 19.50 17.15
CA PHE A 160 18.13 20.52 17.82
C PHE A 160 19.10 21.66 18.13
N PRO A 161 18.77 22.91 17.77
CA PRO A 161 19.59 24.02 18.19
C PRO A 161 19.65 23.93 19.71
N ASP A 162 20.86 23.72 20.23
CA ASP A 162 21.12 23.92 21.65
C ASP A 162 20.62 25.33 21.92
N ASN A 163 19.59 25.43 22.76
CA ASN A 163 19.17 26.69 23.32
C ASN A 163 20.40 27.21 24.08
N GLU A 164 21.23 27.99 23.40
CA GLU A 164 22.14 28.93 24.02
C GLU A 164 21.26 29.87 24.85
N LYS A 165 21.03 29.45 26.09
CA LYS A 165 20.60 30.33 27.15
C LYS A 165 21.64 31.44 27.20
N LYS A 166 21.26 32.58 26.64
CA LYS A 166 21.74 33.89 27.06
C LYS A 166 21.68 33.92 28.59
N GLN A 167 22.83 33.92 29.23
CA GLN A 167 23.01 34.54 30.53
C GLN A 167 24.18 35.51 30.38
N THR A 168 23.80 36.75 30.03
CA THR A 168 24.48 37.98 30.43
C THR A 168 24.61 38.06 31.95
#